data_AF-A0A170WIC2-F1
#
_entry.id   AF-A0A170WIC2-F1
#
_cell.length_a   1.000
_cell.length_b   1.000
_cell.length_c   1.000
_cell.angle_alpha   90.00
_cell.angle_beta   90.00
_cell.angle_gamma   90.00
#
_symmetry.space_group_name_H-M   'P 1'
#
loop_
_entity.id
_entity.type
_entity.pdbx_description
1 polymer ?
#
loop_
_entity_poly.entity_id
_entity_poly.type
_entity_poly.pdbx_seq_one_letter_code
_entity_poly.pdbx_strand_id
1 'polypeptide(L)'
;MVSGEMVGVWTVLLLAVEVCSHYTSQWAAHIEGGYTVANDIAQAHGFTILAEIFPDTYHLEHRKVAKRSLKPNTQYHDNLISEKQVKWAKQQRARRRKKRDYLMRKDLGLSDSHVYLN
;
A
#
# COMPACT_ATOMS: atom_id res chain seq x y z
N MET A 1 -19.79 -7.05 -39.58
CA MET A 1 -20.30 -6.19 -38.49
C MET A 1 -20.20 -6.93 -37.17
N VAL A 2 -19.26 -6.55 -36.30
CA VAL A 2 -19.17 -7.13 -34.94
C VAL A 2 -20.19 -6.37 -34.09
N SER A 3 -21.21 -7.07 -33.58
CA SER A 3 -22.31 -6.50 -32.78
C SER A 3 -21.77 -5.61 -31.65
N GLY A 4 -22.13 -4.32 -31.68
CA GLY A 4 -21.71 -3.29 -30.73
C GLY A 4 -22.17 -3.51 -29.29
N GLU A 5 -22.93 -4.57 -29.02
CA GLU A 5 -23.46 -4.89 -27.70
C GLU A 5 -22.43 -5.59 -26.79
N MET A 6 -21.41 -6.23 -27.36
CA MET A 6 -20.37 -6.92 -26.57
C MET A 6 -19.31 -5.98 -26.01
N VAL A 7 -19.03 -4.85 -26.66
CA VAL A 7 -17.98 -3.92 -26.19
C VAL A 7 -18.40 -3.24 -24.89
N GLY A 8 -19.69 -2.89 -24.76
CA GLY A 8 -20.26 -2.21 -23.59
C GLY A 8 -20.20 -3.06 -22.31
N VAL A 9 -20.54 -4.35 -22.40
CA VAL A 9 -20.57 -5.25 -21.23
C VAL A 9 -19.16 -5.48 -20.69
N TRP A 10 -18.16 -5.64 -21.57
CA TRP A 10 -16.77 -5.81 -21.16
C TRP A 10 -16.18 -4.52 -20.56
N THR A 11 -16.55 -3.33 -21.04
CA THR A 11 -16.14 -2.05 -20.42
C THR A 11 -16.75 -1.83 -19.03
N VAL A 12 -18.02 -2.20 -18.82
CA VAL A 12 -18.67 -2.11 -17.50
C VAL A 12 -18.06 -3.11 -16.51
N LEU A 13 -17.71 -4.32 -16.97
CA LEU A 13 -17.05 -5.33 -16.14
C LEU A 13 -15.62 -4.92 -15.75
N LEU A 14 -14.89 -4.24 -16.64
CA LEU A 14 -13.55 -3.70 -16.36
C LEU A 14 -13.57 -2.59 -15.29
N LEU A 15 -14.64 -1.79 -15.25
CA LEU A 15 -14.80 -0.71 -14.25
C LEU A 15 -15.25 -1.22 -12.87
N ALA A 16 -15.94 -2.36 -12.80
CA ALA A 16 -16.49 -2.86 -11.53
C ALA A 16 -15.50 -3.60 -10.63
N VAL A 17 -14.23 -3.73 -11.01
CA VAL A 17 -13.17 -4.32 -10.18
C VAL A 17 -12.44 -3.23 -9.39
N GLU A 18 -13.18 -2.36 -8.70
CA GLU A 18 -12.59 -1.59 -7.61
C GLU A 18 -12.57 -2.47 -6.37
N VAL A 19 -11.46 -3.19 -6.18
CA VAL A 19 -11.13 -3.78 -4.88
C VAL A 19 -11.17 -2.65 -3.85
N CYS A 20 -12.14 -2.68 -2.95
CA CYS A 20 -12.27 -1.72 -1.85
C CYS A 20 -11.03 -1.83 -0.93
N SER A 21 -9.95 -1.17 -1.32
CA SER A 21 -8.70 -1.18 -0.59
C SER A 21 -8.77 -0.08 0.45
N HIS A 22 -8.71 -0.48 1.72
CA HIS A 22 -8.61 0.46 2.82
C HIS A 22 -7.17 0.93 2.95
N TYR A 23 -6.96 2.23 2.76
CA TYR A 23 -5.66 2.89 2.96
C TYR A 23 -5.55 3.39 4.40
N THR A 24 -4.35 3.28 4.96
CA THR A 24 -4.06 3.73 6.33
C THR A 24 -3.44 5.12 6.32
N SER A 25 -3.33 5.73 7.50
CA SER A 25 -2.60 6.99 7.74
C SER A 25 -1.07 6.81 7.76
N GLN A 26 -0.57 5.63 7.37
CA GLN A 26 0.81 5.22 7.58
C GLN A 26 1.56 5.06 6.27
N TRP A 27 2.84 5.42 6.29
CA TRP A 27 3.77 5.32 5.17
C TRP A 27 5.03 4.59 5.61
N ALA A 28 5.63 3.85 4.68
CA ALA A 28 7.03 3.47 4.76
C ALA A 28 7.81 4.31 3.75
N ALA A 29 8.91 4.92 4.17
CA ALA A 29 9.75 5.71 3.29
C ALA A 29 11.22 5.42 3.56
N HIS A 30 12.00 5.36 2.49
CA HIS A 30 13.45 5.27 2.57
C HIS A 30 14.05 6.66 2.34
N ILE A 31 14.71 7.18 3.36
CA ILE A 31 15.24 8.54 3.45
C ILE A 31 16.72 8.45 3.80
N GLU A 32 17.58 8.81 2.85
CA GLU A 32 19.03 8.84 3.07
C GLU A 32 19.43 10.04 3.94
N GLY A 33 20.45 9.86 4.76
CA GLY A 33 20.98 10.92 5.63
C GLY A 33 20.65 10.74 7.12
N GLY A 34 20.10 9.59 7.50
CA GLY A 34 19.86 9.22 8.89
C GLY A 34 18.65 9.91 9.52
N TYR A 35 18.48 9.67 10.83
CA TYR A 35 17.27 10.02 11.57
C TYR A 35 16.99 11.53 11.62
N THR A 36 18.03 12.37 11.74
CA THR A 36 17.87 13.82 11.84
C THR A 36 17.24 14.40 10.58
N VAL A 37 17.81 14.05 9.43
CA VAL A 37 17.30 14.42 8.10
C VAL A 37 15.88 13.89 7.89
N ALA A 38 15.65 12.61 8.22
CA ALA A 38 14.34 12.00 8.10
C ALA A 38 13.29 12.71 8.96
N ASN A 39 13.64 13.10 10.18
CA ASN A 39 12.74 13.81 11.09
C ASN A 39 12.43 15.22 10.58
N ASP A 40 13.42 15.93 10.03
CA ASP A 40 13.22 17.27 9.46
C ASP A 40 12.27 17.21 8.26
N ILE A 41 12.48 16.26 7.34
CA ILE A 41 11.56 16.02 6.21
C ILE A 41 10.16 15.64 6.72
N ALA A 42 10.08 14.72 7.67
CA ALA A 42 8.80 14.29 8.20
C ALA A 42 8.02 15.48 8.78
N GLN A 43 8.65 16.30 9.62
CA GLN A 43 8.02 17.47 10.22
C GLN A 43 7.63 18.52 9.18
N ALA A 44 8.49 18.80 8.19
CA ALA A 44 8.21 19.75 7.11
C ALA A 44 6.93 19.39 6.33
N HIS A 45 6.69 18.09 6.13
CA HIS A 45 5.54 17.57 5.39
C HIS A 45 4.37 17.15 6.29
N GLY A 46 4.43 17.40 7.61
CA GLY A 46 3.35 17.08 8.55
C GLY A 46 3.22 15.60 8.92
N PHE A 47 4.27 14.82 8.69
CA PHE A 47 4.44 13.45 9.15
C PHE A 47 5.09 13.39 10.53
N THR A 48 4.87 12.28 11.23
CA THR A 48 5.56 11.92 12.46
C THR A 48 6.26 10.58 12.26
N ILE A 49 7.54 10.47 12.61
CA ILE A 49 8.25 9.19 12.61
C ILE A 49 7.75 8.35 13.79
N LEU A 50 7.31 7.12 13.51
CA LEU A 50 6.89 6.14 14.51
C LEU A 50 8.03 5.22 14.91
N ALA A 51 8.81 4.75 13.93
CA ALA A 51 9.92 3.83 14.15
C ALA A 51 10.84 3.77 12.93
N GLU A 52 12.08 3.36 13.14
CA GLU A 52 12.96 2.87 12.09
C GLU A 52 12.70 1.37 11.89
N ILE A 53 12.44 0.96 10.65
CA ILE A 53 12.13 -0.45 10.31
C ILE A 53 13.38 -1.15 9.81
N PHE A 54 14.13 -0.46 8.95
CA PHE A 54 15.40 -0.88 8.37
C PHE A 54 16.32 0.35 8.31
N PRO A 55 17.63 0.18 8.09
CA PRO A 55 18.53 1.31 7.91
C PRO A 55 17.99 2.31 6.87
N ASP A 56 17.97 3.58 7.25
CA ASP A 56 17.44 4.69 6.45
C ASP A 56 15.98 4.50 6.00
N THR A 57 15.22 3.62 6.65
CA THR A 57 13.84 3.30 6.28
C THR A 57 12.91 3.47 7.47
N TYR A 58 12.04 4.46 7.38
CA TYR A 58 11.23 4.93 8.48
C TYR A 58 9.75 4.64 8.26
N HIS A 59 9.08 4.32 9.37
CA HIS A 59 7.63 4.26 9.48
C HIS A 59 7.11 5.66 9.83
N LEU A 60 6.29 6.23 8.97
CA LEU A 60 5.72 7.56 9.12
C LEU A 60 4.20 7.49 9.33
N GLU A 61 3.64 8.43 10.08
CA GLU A 61 2.19 8.64 10.17
C GLU A 61 1.81 10.09 9.86
N HIS A 62 0.75 10.28 9.07
CA HIS A 62 0.20 11.60 8.75
C HIS A 62 -1.11 11.85 9.50
N ARG A 63 -1.15 12.89 10.35
CA ARG A 63 -2.30 13.17 11.24
C ARG A 63 -3.60 13.50 10.52
N LYS A 64 -3.54 14.12 9.34
CA LYS A 64 -4.74 14.55 8.59
C LYS A 64 -5.36 13.43 7.74
N VAL A 65 -4.78 12.23 7.72
CA VAL A 65 -5.28 11.12 6.91
C VAL A 65 -6.08 10.17 7.79
N ALA A 66 -7.31 9.87 7.35
CA ALA A 66 -8.16 8.91 8.05
C ALA A 66 -7.57 7.49 7.94
N LYS A 67 -7.61 6.74 9.04
CA LYS A 67 -7.04 5.38 9.15
C LYS A 67 -7.65 4.34 8.22
N ARG A 68 -8.83 4.59 7.64
CA ARG A 68 -9.54 3.68 6.72
C ARG A 68 -10.11 4.45 5.51
N SER A 69 -9.26 5.22 4.86
CA SER A 69 -9.67 5.92 3.63
C SER A 69 -9.91 4.91 2.51
N LEU A 70 -10.93 5.18 1.68
CA LEU A 70 -11.24 4.36 0.50
C LEU A 70 -10.34 4.70 -0.70
N LYS A 71 -9.71 5.87 -0.67
CA LYS A 71 -8.84 6.38 -1.72
C LYS A 71 -7.40 6.57 -1.20
N PRO A 72 -6.38 6.29 -2.02
CA PRO A 72 -5.01 6.64 -1.68
C PRO A 72 -4.86 8.15 -1.54
N ASN A 73 -3.92 8.58 -0.71
CA ASN A 73 -3.57 9.99 -0.64
C ASN A 73 -2.35 10.27 -1.53
N THR A 74 -2.63 10.67 -2.77
CA THR A 74 -1.59 11.01 -3.77
C THR A 74 -0.86 12.29 -3.40
N GLN A 75 -1.56 13.31 -2.92
CA GLN A 75 -0.95 14.60 -2.60
C GLN A 75 0.21 14.48 -1.58
N TYR A 76 -0.03 13.82 -0.43
CA TYR A 76 1.04 13.67 0.57
C TYR A 76 2.12 12.69 0.14
N HIS A 77 1.76 11.73 -0.72
CA HIS A 77 2.73 10.80 -1.30
C HIS A 77 3.69 11.53 -2.25
N ASP A 78 3.16 12.35 -3.15
CA ASP A 78 3.93 13.10 -4.14
C ASP A 78 4.82 14.15 -3.47
N ASN A 79 4.31 14.83 -2.44
CA ASN A 79 5.10 15.75 -1.62
C ASN A 79 6.32 15.06 -0.99
N LEU A 80 6.12 13.87 -0.41
CA LEU A 80 7.21 13.13 0.22
C LEU A 80 8.23 12.60 -0.80
N ILE A 81 7.78 12.18 -1.98
CA ILE A 81 8.66 11.73 -3.08
C ILE A 81 9.43 12.89 -3.72
N SER A 82 8.91 14.12 -3.65
CA SER A 82 9.58 15.28 -4.24
C SER A 82 10.91 15.64 -3.56
N GLU A 83 11.13 15.15 -2.35
CA GLU A 83 12.34 15.38 -1.57
C GLU A 83 13.53 14.58 -2.11
N LYS A 84 14.68 15.24 -2.28
CA LYS A 84 15.88 14.64 -2.90
C LYS A 84 16.44 13.44 -2.12
N GLN A 85 16.24 13.44 -0.81
CA GLN A 85 16.74 12.40 0.10
C GLN A 85 15.82 11.17 0.14
N VAL A 86 14.60 11.28 -0.37
CA VAL A 86 13.62 10.19 -0.35
C VAL A 86 13.76 9.35 -1.62
N LYS A 87 14.28 8.12 -1.52
CA LYS A 87 14.39 7.22 -2.68
C LYS A 87 13.06 6.62 -3.08
N TRP A 88 12.27 6.25 -2.09
CA TRP A 88 10.94 5.73 -2.31
C TRP A 88 10.09 5.97 -1.08
N ALA A 89 8.78 6.13 -1.31
CA ALA A 89 7.78 6.15 -0.27
C ALA A 89 6.60 5.28 -0.70
N LYS A 90 5.89 4.68 0.26
CA LYS A 90 4.67 3.94 -0.02
C LYS A 90 3.67 4.06 1.11
N GLN A 91 2.45 4.46 0.78
CA GLN A 91 1.32 4.41 1.71
C GLN A 91 0.96 2.95 1.99
N GLN A 92 0.81 2.62 3.27
CA GLN A 92 0.39 1.31 3.70
C GLN A 92 -1.11 1.08 3.42
N ARG A 93 -1.46 -0.18 3.13
CA ARG A 93 -2.82 -0.62 2.86
C ARG A 93 -3.23 -1.66 3.88
N ALA A 94 -4.40 -1.47 4.49
CA ALA A 94 -5.00 -2.46 5.35
C ALA A 94 -5.55 -3.60 4.48
N ARG A 95 -5.02 -4.81 4.70
CA ARG A 95 -5.53 -6.02 4.05
C ARG A 95 -6.72 -6.58 4.83
N ARG A 96 -7.65 -7.21 4.11
CA ARG A 96 -8.75 -7.95 4.73
C ARG A 96 -8.18 -9.13 5.53
N ARG A 97 -8.47 -9.18 6.83
CA ARG A 97 -8.12 -10.31 7.67
C ARG A 97 -9.04 -11.49 7.36
N LYS A 98 -8.45 -12.69 7.17
CA LYS A 98 -9.16 -13.97 7.08
C LYS A 98 -8.73 -14.85 8.25
N LYS A 99 -9.68 -15.57 8.87
CA LYS A 99 -9.34 -16.49 9.97
C LYS A 99 -8.46 -17.62 9.43
N ARG A 100 -7.46 -18.03 10.20
CA ARG A 100 -6.52 -19.09 9.82
C ARG A 100 -7.23 -20.38 9.43
N ASP A 101 -8.27 -20.75 10.17
CA ASP A 101 -9.05 -21.98 9.93
C ASP A 101 -9.78 -21.97 8.58
N TYR A 102 -9.96 -20.81 7.96
CA TYR A 102 -10.56 -20.68 6.63
C TYR A 102 -9.52 -20.51 5.51
N LEU A 103 -8.23 -20.48 5.83
CA LEU A 103 -7.17 -20.38 4.83
C LEU A 103 -7.06 -21.70 4.09
N MET A 104 -7.14 -21.63 2.76
CA MET A 104 -6.85 -22.75 1.89
C MET A 104 -5.34 -22.85 1.65
N ARG A 105 -4.85 -24.01 1.20
CA ARG A 105 -3.41 -24.23 0.89
C ARG A 105 -2.89 -23.17 -0.10
N LYS A 106 -3.70 -22.85 -1.12
CA LYS A 106 -3.47 -21.73 -2.05
C LYS A 106 -3.34 -20.35 -1.40
N ASP A 107 -4.07 -20.07 -0.31
CA ASP A 107 -4.01 -18.77 0.38
C ASP A 107 -2.67 -18.58 1.12
N LEU A 108 -1.97 -19.69 1.38
CA LEU A 108 -0.64 -19.73 2.00
C LEU A 108 0.49 -19.70 0.97
N GLY A 109 0.19 -19.58 -0.33
CA GLY A 109 1.19 -19.64 -1.40
C GLY A 109 1.75 -21.05 -1.63
N LEU A 110 1.11 -22.08 -1.08
CA LEU A 110 1.46 -23.48 -1.28
C LEU A 110 0.70 -24.02 -2.49
N SER A 111 1.42 -24.73 -3.37
CA SER A 111 0.83 -25.42 -4.53
C SER A 111 -0.14 -26.53 -4.10
N ASP A 112 -1.25 -26.68 -4.83
CA ASP A 112 -2.24 -27.74 -4.63
C ASP A 112 -1.75 -29.12 -5.12
N SER A 113 -0.57 -29.20 -5.76
CA SER A 113 0.05 -30.45 -6.16
C SER A 113 0.35 -31.32 -4.94
N HIS A 114 -0.35 -32.44 -4.83
CA HIS A 114 -0.11 -33.48 -3.84
C HIS A 114 1.30 -34.02 -4.01
N VAL A 115 2.21 -33.70 -3.08
CA VAL A 115 3.42 -34.50 -2.91
C VAL A 115 2.99 -35.75 -2.16
N TYR A 116 2.69 -36.83 -2.90
CA TYR A 116 2.74 -38.16 -2.32
C TYR A 116 4.22 -38.45 -2.04
N LEU A 117 4.64 -38.33 -0.78
CA LEU A 117 5.90 -38.89 -0.33
C LEU A 117 5.67 -40.39 -0.10
N ASN A 118 6.32 -41.22 -0.90
CA ASN A 118 6.71 -42.58 -0.52
C ASN A 118 7.91 -42.50 0.41
#